data_AF-A0A182TBM1-F1
#
_entry.id   AF-A0A182TBM1-F1
#
_cell.length_a   1.000
_cell.length_b   1.000
_cell.length_c   1.000
_cell.angle_alpha   90.00
_cell.angle_beta   90.00
_cell.angle_gamma   90.00
#
_symmetry.space_group_name_H-M   'P 1'
#
loop_
_entity.id
_entity.type
_entity.pdbx_description
1 polymer ?
#
loop_
_entity_poly.entity_id
_entity_poly.type
_entity_poly.pdbx_seq_one_letter_code
_entity_poly.pdbx_strand_id
1 'polypeptide(L)'
;MKAAKHSPYCLHKPKTNTAINQPYGQAYLHKCSLLINVLDEEFVIDDYGRIMTDEGICLDSFRKTSIDGEEIVEGARKIKMVTCGSQKPNQRWVYETDTYHLKNIGDDSECLERSITLIKEDGEDKYELFLGPCDVRNELQKWMLFPVAWKII
;
A
#
# COMPACT_ATOMS: atom_id res chain seq x y z
N MET A 1 25.24 -17.28 6.30
CA MET A 1 23.98 -16.71 5.75
C MET A 1 23.99 -15.22 6.08
N LYS A 2 24.02 -14.32 5.09
CA LYS A 2 23.85 -12.88 5.35
C LYS A 2 22.36 -12.68 5.65
N ALA A 3 22.03 -12.12 6.81
CA ALA A 3 20.66 -11.71 7.09
C ALA A 3 20.20 -10.75 5.99
N ALA A 4 19.03 -11.02 5.39
CA ALA A 4 18.44 -10.10 4.43
C ALA A 4 18.25 -8.75 5.13
N LYS A 5 18.82 -7.69 4.55
CA LYS A 5 18.72 -6.34 5.11
C LYS A 5 17.33 -5.80 4.76
N HIS A 6 16.38 -5.97 5.68
CA HIS A 6 15.03 -5.47 5.52
C HIS A 6 15.03 -3.93 5.52
N SER A 7 14.14 -3.32 4.72
CA SER A 7 13.88 -1.89 4.79
C SER A 7 13.26 -1.55 6.15
N PRO A 8 13.73 -0.51 6.87
CA PRO A 8 13.13 -0.09 8.14
C PRO A 8 11.84 0.74 7.94
N TYR A 9 11.17 0.60 6.79
CA TYR A 9 9.99 1.37 6.42
C TYR A 9 8.78 0.46 6.22
N CYS A 10 7.64 0.86 6.76
CA CYS A 10 6.38 0.12 6.81
C CYS A 10 5.27 0.95 6.18
N LEU A 11 4.23 0.29 5.67
CA LEU A 11 2.99 0.96 5.27
C LEU A 11 2.32 1.48 6.54
N HIS A 12 1.93 2.76 6.53
CA HIS A 12 1.18 3.35 7.63
C HIS A 12 -0.23 3.71 7.15
N LYS A 13 -1.21 3.46 8.00
CA LYS A 13 -2.55 4.00 7.89
C LYS A 13 -2.45 5.54 7.87
N PRO A 14 -3.09 6.24 6.92
CA PRO A 14 -3.06 7.69 6.90
C PRO A 14 -3.78 8.26 8.13
N LYS A 15 -3.25 9.38 8.66
CA LYS A 15 -3.89 10.12 9.75
C LYS A 15 -5.24 10.69 9.32
N THR A 16 -6.16 10.74 10.29
CA THR A 16 -7.51 11.25 10.08
C THR A 16 -7.55 12.70 9.61
N ASN A 17 -8.22 13.01 8.50
CA ASN A 17 -8.36 14.34 7.93
C ASN A 17 -9.76 14.83 8.23
N THR A 18 -9.85 15.54 9.35
CA THR A 18 -11.09 16.08 9.90
C THR A 18 -11.74 17.14 9.00
N ALA A 19 -11.03 17.70 8.03
CA ALA A 19 -11.54 18.76 7.16
C ALA A 19 -12.38 18.24 5.99
N ILE A 20 -12.16 17.00 5.54
CA ILE A 20 -12.74 16.51 4.27
C ILE A 20 -13.81 15.44 4.49
N ASN A 21 -13.91 14.85 5.69
CA ASN A 21 -14.89 13.80 6.03
C ASN A 21 -14.99 12.70 4.94
N GLN A 22 -13.89 12.47 4.21
CA GLN A 22 -13.75 11.54 3.10
C GLN A 22 -12.68 10.50 3.44
N PRO A 23 -12.75 9.30 2.86
CA PRO A 23 -11.93 8.20 3.29
C PRO A 23 -10.57 8.24 2.59
N TYR A 24 -9.62 8.85 3.28
CA TYR A 24 -8.15 8.80 3.24
C TYR A 24 -7.34 8.87 1.92
N GLY A 25 -6.16 9.50 2.05
CA GLY A 25 -5.39 10.09 0.95
C GLY A 25 -4.35 9.16 0.33
N GLN A 26 -3.29 9.77 -0.20
CA GLN A 26 -2.17 9.03 -0.78
C GLN A 26 -1.48 8.16 0.29
N ALA A 27 -1.12 6.94 -0.10
CA ALA A 27 -0.42 5.99 0.74
C ALA A 27 1.10 6.25 0.69
N TYR A 28 1.75 6.06 1.84
CA TYR A 28 3.19 6.26 2.00
C TYR A 28 3.78 5.16 2.88
N LEU A 29 5.09 4.94 2.72
CA LEU A 29 5.86 4.22 3.73
C LEU A 29 6.53 5.21 4.68
N HIS A 30 6.45 4.94 5.97
CA HIS A 30 7.15 5.67 7.03
C HIS A 30 8.08 4.71 7.76
N LYS A 31 8.97 5.26 8.59
CA LYS A 31 9.83 4.43 9.42
C LYS A 31 8.98 3.60 10.39
N CYS A 32 9.16 2.28 10.39
CA CYS A 32 8.42 1.38 11.27
C CYS A 32 8.70 1.74 12.75
N SER A 33 7.67 1.67 13.58
CA SER A 33 7.69 2.00 15.01
C SER A 33 8.60 1.11 15.86
N LEU A 34 8.95 -0.08 15.36
CA LEU A 34 9.64 -1.17 16.10
C LEU A 34 8.86 -1.68 17.33
N LEU A 35 7.64 -1.19 17.55
CA LEU A 35 6.77 -1.60 18.64
C LEU A 35 5.82 -2.69 18.14
N ILE A 36 5.42 -3.59 19.03
CA ILE A 36 4.39 -4.59 18.76
C ILE A 36 3.03 -3.95 19.04
N ASN A 37 2.02 -4.24 18.22
CA ASN A 37 0.63 -3.77 18.36
C ASN A 37 0.40 -2.28 18.04
N VAL A 38 0.98 -1.78 16.95
CA VAL A 38 0.74 -0.41 16.48
C VAL A 38 -0.32 -0.47 15.39
N LEU A 39 -1.55 -0.08 15.74
CA LEU A 39 -2.71 -0.13 14.83
C LEU A 39 -2.47 0.61 13.49
N ASP A 40 -1.64 1.65 13.51
CA ASP A 40 -1.30 2.39 12.29
C ASP A 40 -0.44 1.58 11.31
N GLU A 41 0.23 0.51 11.77
CA GLU A 41 1.08 -0.37 10.97
C GLU A 41 0.43 -1.75 10.72
N GLU A 42 -0.81 -1.94 11.19
CA GLU A 42 -1.54 -3.19 11.12
C GLU A 42 -2.58 -3.21 10.01
N PHE A 43 -2.53 -4.28 9.22
CA PHE A 43 -3.43 -4.50 8.10
C PHE A 43 -3.90 -5.94 8.09
N VAL A 44 -5.15 -6.12 7.69
CA VAL A 44 -5.75 -7.43 7.44
C VAL A 44 -5.80 -7.63 5.92
N ILE A 45 -5.41 -8.81 5.45
CA ILE A 45 -5.74 -9.25 4.10
C ILE A 45 -6.93 -10.19 4.22
N ASP A 46 -8.08 -9.76 3.68
CA ASP A 46 -9.30 -10.56 3.75
C ASP A 46 -9.41 -11.60 2.63
N ASP A 47 -10.47 -12.41 2.68
CA ASP A 47 -10.75 -13.47 1.70
C ASP A 47 -10.97 -12.94 0.26
N TYR A 48 -11.20 -11.64 0.09
CA TYR A 48 -11.33 -10.99 -1.21
C TYR A 48 -10.02 -10.36 -1.70
N GLY A 49 -8.92 -10.54 -0.97
CA GLY A 49 -7.61 -9.96 -1.26
C GLY A 49 -7.53 -8.46 -0.96
N ARG A 50 -8.42 -7.91 -0.13
CA ARG A 50 -8.36 -6.50 0.25
C ARG A 50 -7.40 -6.35 1.41
N ILE A 51 -6.44 -5.43 1.27
CA ILE A 51 -5.53 -5.02 2.35
C ILE A 51 -6.19 -3.87 3.09
N MET A 52 -6.67 -4.11 4.30
CA MET A 52 -7.58 -3.21 5.01
C MET A 52 -7.13 -2.90 6.44
N THR A 53 -7.49 -1.71 6.91
CA THR A 53 -7.32 -1.28 8.31
C THR A 53 -8.53 -1.67 9.16
N ASP A 54 -8.42 -1.45 10.47
CA ASP A 54 -9.49 -1.57 11.47
C ASP A 54 -10.70 -0.65 11.23
N GLU A 55 -10.55 0.38 10.40
CA GLU A 55 -11.58 1.37 10.08
C GLU A 55 -12.29 1.13 8.74
N GLY A 56 -12.06 -0.02 8.10
CA GLY A 56 -12.66 -0.32 6.80
C GLY A 56 -12.09 0.54 5.66
N ILE A 57 -10.82 0.91 5.77
CA ILE A 57 -10.05 1.62 4.73
C ILE A 57 -9.12 0.62 4.05
N CYS A 58 -9.15 0.58 2.72
CA CYS A 58 -8.45 -0.37 1.87
C CYS A 58 -7.37 0.29 1.02
N LEU A 59 -6.28 -0.42 0.78
CA LEU A 59 -5.27 -0.07 -0.21
C LEU A 59 -5.88 -0.11 -1.62
N ASP A 60 -5.80 1.00 -2.32
CA ASP A 60 -6.48 1.26 -3.59
C ASP A 60 -5.47 1.72 -4.63
N SER A 61 -5.41 1.00 -5.74
CA SER A 61 -4.54 1.28 -6.89
C SER A 61 -5.07 2.43 -7.75
N PHE A 62 -5.63 3.47 -7.11
CA PHE A 62 -6.49 4.50 -7.67
C PHE A 62 -6.00 4.99 -9.04
N ARG A 63 -6.80 4.71 -10.07
CA ARG A 63 -6.60 5.24 -11.42
C ARG A 63 -7.59 6.37 -11.64
N LYS A 64 -7.11 7.54 -12.06
CA LYS A 64 -7.98 8.45 -12.80
C LYS A 64 -8.17 7.84 -14.18
N THR A 65 -9.30 7.19 -14.41
CA THR A 65 -9.75 6.93 -15.78
C THR A 65 -10.13 8.27 -16.38
N SER A 66 -9.45 8.66 -17.46
CA SER A 66 -9.78 9.82 -18.28
C SER A 66 -11.27 9.80 -18.63
N ILE A 67 -12.01 10.80 -18.18
CA ILE A 67 -13.23 11.21 -18.88
C ILE A 67 -12.68 11.97 -20.10
N ASP A 68 -13.00 11.50 -21.31
CA ASP A 68 -12.70 12.15 -22.60
C ASP A 68 -11.31 11.96 -23.23
N GLY A 69 -10.63 10.82 -22.98
CA GLY A 69 -9.58 10.33 -23.88
C GLY A 69 -8.24 11.09 -23.90
N GLU A 70 -8.02 12.04 -22.99
CA GLU A 70 -6.72 12.67 -22.77
C GLU A 70 -5.96 11.99 -21.61
N GLU A 71 -4.69 11.69 -21.91
CA GLU A 71 -3.57 11.17 -21.11
C GLU A 71 -3.80 10.67 -19.67
N ILE A 72 -3.17 9.52 -19.41
CA ILE A 72 -2.77 9.07 -18.07
C ILE A 72 -1.87 10.15 -17.49
N VAL A 73 -2.43 11.08 -16.71
CA VAL A 73 -1.64 12.03 -15.91
C VAL A 73 -0.70 11.19 -15.06
N GLU A 74 0.59 11.48 -15.08
CA GLU A 74 1.67 10.77 -14.36
C GLU A 74 1.36 10.51 -12.86
N GLY A 75 0.43 11.27 -12.26
CA GLY A 75 -0.14 11.05 -10.92
C GLY A 75 -1.23 9.95 -10.80
N ALA A 76 -1.60 9.27 -11.88
CA ALA A 76 -2.71 8.31 -11.96
C ALA A 76 -2.33 6.87 -11.56
N ARG A 77 -1.08 6.65 -11.10
CA ARG A 77 -0.60 5.35 -10.59
C ARG A 77 -0.30 5.37 -9.09
N LYS A 78 -0.56 6.49 -8.42
CA LYS A 78 -0.32 6.66 -6.98
C LYS A 78 -1.32 5.84 -6.17
N ILE A 79 -0.80 5.10 -5.21
CA ILE A 79 -1.62 4.29 -4.31
C ILE A 79 -2.30 5.19 -3.29
N LYS A 80 -3.54 4.87 -2.97
CA LYS A 80 -4.34 5.57 -1.96
C LYS A 80 -4.90 4.58 -0.96
N MET A 81 -5.35 5.08 0.17
CA MET A 81 -6.07 4.31 1.18
C MET A 81 -7.47 4.90 1.28
N VAL A 82 -8.49 4.22 0.75
CA VAL A 82 -9.86 4.75 0.69
C VAL A 82 -10.87 3.74 1.24
N THR A 83 -12.14 4.10 1.42
CA THR A 83 -13.14 3.16 1.93
C THR A 83 -13.17 1.90 1.08
N CYS A 84 -13.16 0.77 1.76
CA CYS A 84 -13.30 -0.54 1.15
C CYS A 84 -14.62 -0.65 0.37
N GLY A 85 -14.53 -0.95 -0.93
CA GLY A 85 -15.67 -1.30 -1.78
C GLY A 85 -15.75 -2.82 -1.95
N SER A 86 -16.97 -3.35 -1.99
CA SER A 86 -17.20 -4.79 -2.16
C SER A 86 -16.85 -5.31 -3.57
N GLN A 87 -17.01 -4.47 -4.59
CA GLN A 87 -16.83 -4.85 -6.00
C GLN A 87 -15.80 -3.97 -6.73
N LYS A 88 -14.73 -3.58 -6.04
CA LYS A 88 -13.67 -2.72 -6.59
C LYS A 88 -12.41 -3.53 -6.92
N PRO A 89 -12.14 -3.88 -8.19
CA PRO A 89 -10.95 -4.67 -8.57
C PRO A 89 -9.64 -3.97 -8.21
N ASN A 90 -9.61 -2.64 -8.27
CA ASN A 90 -8.48 -1.79 -7.89
C ASN A 90 -8.11 -1.85 -6.39
N GLN A 91 -8.96 -2.46 -5.55
CA GLN A 91 -8.69 -2.69 -4.13
C GLN A 91 -8.36 -4.16 -3.80
N ARG A 92 -8.23 -5.01 -4.82
CA ARG A 92 -7.93 -6.43 -4.65
C ARG A 92 -6.49 -6.70 -5.02
N TRP A 93 -5.80 -7.41 -4.14
CA TRP A 93 -4.37 -7.67 -4.21
C TRP A 93 -4.11 -9.16 -4.01
N VAL A 94 -3.08 -9.66 -4.69
CA VAL A 94 -2.54 -11.01 -4.48
C VAL A 94 -1.13 -10.87 -3.97
N TYR A 95 -0.85 -11.51 -2.84
CA TYR A 95 0.51 -11.64 -2.33
C TYR A 95 1.15 -12.91 -2.88
N GLU A 96 2.17 -12.76 -3.72
CA GLU A 96 2.94 -13.87 -4.26
C GLU A 96 4.09 -14.22 -3.32
N THR A 97 3.97 -15.31 -2.58
CA THR A 97 4.95 -15.70 -1.55
C THR A 97 6.32 -16.08 -2.11
N ASP A 98 6.37 -16.56 -3.36
CA ASP A 98 7.63 -17.00 -3.99
C ASP A 98 8.50 -15.81 -4.39
N THR A 99 7.86 -14.71 -4.78
CA THR A 99 8.51 -13.53 -5.35
C THR A 99 8.47 -12.33 -4.40
N TYR A 100 7.65 -12.39 -3.34
CA TYR A 100 7.36 -11.32 -2.38
C TYR A 100 6.65 -10.11 -3.01
N HIS A 101 5.92 -10.28 -4.12
CA HIS A 101 5.21 -9.18 -4.77
C HIS A 101 3.77 -9.05 -4.25
N LEU A 102 3.28 -7.82 -4.24
CA LEU A 102 1.86 -7.51 -4.08
C LEU A 102 1.32 -7.06 -5.45
N LYS A 103 0.61 -7.95 -6.12
CA LYS A 103 0.05 -7.73 -7.45
C LYS A 103 -1.38 -7.21 -7.34
N ASN A 104 -1.73 -6.18 -8.11
CA ASN A 104 -3.12 -5.74 -8.18
C ASN A 104 -3.93 -6.66 -9.11
N ILE A 105 -5.15 -7.05 -8.74
CA ILE A 105 -6.01 -7.91 -9.58
C ILE A 105 -6.72 -7.10 -10.67
N GLY A 106 -6.91 -5.80 -10.45
CA GLY A 106 -7.47 -4.91 -11.45
C GLY A 106 -6.58 -4.68 -12.68
N ASP A 107 -5.31 -5.08 -12.62
CA ASP A 107 -4.36 -5.04 -13.74
C ASP A 107 -3.36 -6.19 -13.66
N ASP A 108 -3.46 -7.13 -14.60
CA ASP A 108 -2.69 -8.37 -14.60
C ASP A 108 -1.17 -8.20 -14.75
N SER A 109 -0.65 -6.97 -14.87
CA SER A 109 0.77 -6.70 -15.08
C SER A 109 1.43 -5.77 -14.06
N GLU A 110 0.68 -5.30 -13.06
CA GLU A 110 1.18 -4.27 -12.14
C GLU A 110 1.32 -4.73 -10.68
N CYS A 111 2.44 -4.34 -10.09
CA CYS A 111 2.84 -4.63 -8.73
C CYS A 111 2.98 -3.35 -7.92
N LEU A 112 2.73 -3.45 -6.62
CA LEU A 112 2.97 -2.38 -5.67
C LEU A 112 4.48 -2.08 -5.61
N GLU A 113 4.84 -0.82 -5.81
CA GLU A 113 6.22 -0.36 -5.84
C GLU A 113 6.38 0.90 -5.00
N ARG A 114 7.52 1.03 -4.30
CA ARG A 114 7.90 2.25 -3.60
C ARG A 114 8.83 3.15 -4.42
N SER A 115 8.83 4.44 -4.12
CA SER A 115 9.79 5.39 -4.71
C SER A 115 11.24 5.07 -4.33
N ILE A 116 12.16 5.41 -5.24
CA ILE A 116 13.61 5.39 -5.00
C ILE A 116 13.98 6.50 -4.03
N THR A 117 13.38 7.67 -4.20
CA THR A 117 13.69 8.89 -3.45
C THR A 117 12.89 8.94 -2.16
N LEU A 118 13.60 9.20 -1.06
CA LEU A 118 13.01 9.56 0.22
C LEU A 118 12.54 11.02 0.17
N ILE A 119 11.28 11.23 0.51
CA ILE A 119 10.66 12.56 0.59
C ILE A 119 10.73 13.03 2.05
N LYS A 120 11.06 14.30 2.23
CA LYS A 120 11.01 14.98 3.54
C LYS A 120 9.95 16.06 3.47
N GLU A 121 8.83 15.83 4.16
CA GLU A 121 7.71 16.75 4.21
C GLU A 121 7.20 16.80 5.65
N ASP A 122 6.94 18.01 6.15
CA ASP A 122 6.49 18.24 7.55
C ASP A 122 7.37 17.59 8.63
N GLY A 123 8.67 17.41 8.35
CA GLY A 123 9.61 16.78 9.26
C GLY A 123 9.55 15.25 9.30
N GLU A 124 8.75 14.62 8.44
CA GLU A 124 8.65 13.17 8.31
C GLU A 124 9.39 12.66 7.05
N ASP A 125 10.15 11.58 7.22
CA ASP A 125 10.81 10.83 6.15
C ASP A 125 9.84 9.79 5.59
N LYS A 126 9.46 9.91 4.31
CA LYS A 126 8.48 9.01 3.67
C LYS A 126 8.84 8.58 2.26
N TYR A 127 8.38 7.40 1.85
CA TYR A 127 8.41 6.95 0.45
C TYR A 127 7.00 6.95 -0.14
N GLU A 128 6.87 7.36 -1.40
CA GLU A 128 5.63 7.24 -2.15
C GLU A 128 5.41 5.81 -2.61
N LEU A 129 4.14 5.43 -2.77
CA LEU A 129 3.71 4.17 -3.34
C LEU A 129 3.01 4.39 -4.67
N PHE A 130 3.35 3.56 -5.65
CA PHE A 130 2.73 3.55 -6.97
C PHE A 130 2.61 2.14 -7.52
N LEU A 131 1.92 2.01 -8.65
CA LEU A 131 1.93 0.80 -9.46
C LEU A 131 3.09 0.84 -10.44
N GLY A 132 3.89 -0.23 -10.49
CA GLY A 132 4.93 -0.45 -11.49
C GLY A 132 4.68 -1.76 -12.24
N PRO A 133 5.17 -1.93 -13.49
CA PRO A 133 5.16 -3.23 -14.14
C PRO A 133 5.91 -4.24 -13.27
N CYS A 134 5.35 -5.42 -13.04
CA CYS A 134 5.98 -6.43 -12.19
C CYS A 134 7.34 -6.87 -12.76
N ASP A 135 8.42 -6.76 -11.99
CA ASP A 135 9.75 -7.31 -12.29
C ASP A 135 10.32 -7.99 -11.04
N VAL A 136 10.50 -9.31 -11.11
CA VAL A 136 11.02 -10.13 -10.00
C VAL A 136 12.41 -9.73 -9.50
N ARG A 137 13.16 -8.96 -10.31
CA ARG A 137 14.48 -8.41 -9.96
C ARG A 137 14.39 -7.02 -9.32
N ASN A 138 13.21 -6.39 -9.35
CA ASN A 138 13.00 -5.07 -8.77
C ASN A 138 12.86 -5.17 -7.24
N GLU A 139 13.92 -4.84 -6.52
CA GLU A 139 13.93 -4.84 -5.05
C GLU A 139 12.95 -3.81 -4.44
N LEU A 140 12.42 -2.86 -5.22
CA LEU A 140 11.42 -1.88 -4.77
C LEU A 140 9.99 -2.45 -4.74
N GLN A 141 9.79 -3.64 -5.32
CA GLN A 141 8.49 -4.34 -5.39
C GLN A 141 8.39 -5.53 -4.42
N LYS A 142 9.37 -5.70 -3.53
CA LYS A 142 9.39 -6.79 -2.56
C LYS A 142 8.85 -6.36 -1.21
N TRP A 143 7.82 -7.07 -0.75
CA TRP A 143 7.06 -6.79 0.45
C TRP A 143 7.13 -7.97 1.41
N MET A 144 7.39 -7.68 2.69
CA MET A 144 7.33 -8.69 3.75
C MET A 144 6.14 -8.40 4.64
N LEU A 145 5.36 -9.44 4.90
CA LEU A 145 4.25 -9.40 5.84
C LEU A 145 4.69 -10.05 7.13
N PHE A 146 4.67 -9.28 8.23
CA PHE A 146 4.96 -9.80 9.55
C PHE A 146 3.64 -10.19 10.23
N PRO A 147 3.47 -11.45 10.66
CA PRO A 147 2.25 -11.86 11.34
C PRO A 147 2.17 -11.16 12.71
N VAL A 148 1.03 -10.54 12.99
CA VAL A 148 0.70 -10.00 14.31
C VAL A 148 -0.18 -11.01 15.05
N ALA A 149 0.19 -11.32 16.29
CA ALA A 149 -0.55 -12.27 17.10
C ALA A 149 -1.87 -11.64 17.59
N TRP A 150 -2.99 -12.08 17.03
CA TRP A 150 -4.31 -11.70 17.49
C TRP A 150 -4.54 -12.21 18.92
N LYS A 151 -4.85 -11.29 19.85
CA LYS A 151 -5.34 -11.68 21.18
C LYS A 151 -6.81 -12.04 21.05
N ILE A 152 -7.12 -13.33 21.19
CA ILE A 152 -8.49 -13.80 21.42
C ILE A 152 -8.82 -13.37 22.86
N ILE A 153 -9.80 -12.47 22.99
CA ILE A 153 -10.40 -12.09 24.29
C ILE A 153 -11.59 -13.00 24.53
#